data_AF-A0A1J5HK20-F1
#
_entry.id   AF-A0A1J5HK20-F1
#
_cell.length_a   1.000
_cell.length_b   1.000
_cell.length_c   1.000
_cell.angle_alpha   90.00
_cell.angle_beta   90.00
_cell.angle_gamma   90.00
#
_symmetry.space_group_name_H-M   'P 1'
#
loop_
_entity.id
_entity.type
_entity.pdbx_description
1 polymer ?
#
loop_
_entity_poly.entity_id
_entity_poly.type
_entity_poly.pdbx_seq_one_letter_code
_entity_poly.pdbx_strand_id
1 'polypeptide(L)' 'MKKKLCPQCKISRFMVKNKIGEHVVVTVNEKLEIIPIYPEQSLDGFNLDILYCLGCSWKGSARSLTSKH' A
#
# COMPACT_ATOMS: atom_id res chain seq x y z
N MET A 1 -13.99 6.96 -0.87
CA MET A 1 -13.65 5.59 -1.32
C MET A 1 -13.31 4.72 -0.14
N LYS A 2 -13.82 3.49 -0.10
CA LYS A 2 -13.40 2.49 0.90
C LYS A 2 -11.98 2.01 0.56
N LYS A 3 -11.20 1.76 1.60
CA LYS A 3 -9.80 1.35 1.52
C LYS A 3 -9.66 -0.10 1.94
N LYS A 4 -8.78 -0.83 1.29
CA LYS A 4 -8.32 -2.15 1.72
C LYS A 4 -7.42 -2.00 2.95
N LEU A 5 -7.44 -3.03 3.79
CA LEU A 5 -6.80 -3.08 5.10
C LEU A 5 -5.73 -4.17 5.11
N CYS A 6 -4.69 -3.94 5.91
CA CYS A 6 -3.70 -4.96 6.23
C CYS A 6 -4.42 -6.18 6.83
N PRO A 7 -4.13 -7.41 6.37
CA PRO A 7 -4.78 -8.61 6.91
C PRO A 7 -4.47 -8.82 8.40
N GLN A 8 -3.32 -8.34 8.88
CA GLN A 8 -2.86 -8.52 10.26
C GLN A 8 -3.37 -7.42 11.20
N CYS A 9 -2.96 -6.16 11.01
CA CYS A 9 -3.24 -5.07 11.96
C CYS A 9 -4.40 -4.15 11.54
N LYS A 10 -5.07 -4.43 10.43
CA LYS A 10 -6.29 -3.74 9.97
C LYS A 10 -6.15 -2.24 9.67
N ILE A 11 -4.95 -1.69 9.55
CA ILE A 11 -4.73 -0.32 9.05
C ILE A 11 -4.77 -0.27 7.51
N SER A 12 -4.95 0.91 6.93
CA SER A 12 -5.04 1.14 5.46
C SER A 12 -3.84 1.87 4.86
N ARG A 13 -2.71 1.87 5.57
CA ARG A 13 -1.49 2.63 5.23
C ARG A 13 -0.34 1.66 4.93
N PHE A 14 0.24 1.80 3.74
CA PHE A 14 1.31 0.95 3.24
C PHE A 14 2.41 1.79 2.63
N MET A 15 3.58 1.19 2.41
CA MET A 15 4.67 1.74 1.62
C MET A 15 4.92 0.86 0.41
N VAL A 16 5.29 1.47 -0.70
CA VAL A 16 5.99 0.80 -1.82
C VAL A 16 7.43 1.28 -1.84
N LYS A 17 8.34 0.45 -2.36
CA LYS A 17 9.78 0.76 -2.38
C LYS A 17 10.32 0.70 -3.80
N ASN A 18 11.30 1.55 -4.10
CA ASN A 18 12.08 1.45 -5.34
C ASN A 18 13.38 0.67 -5.11
N LYS A 19 14.20 0.54 -6.17
CA LYS A 19 15.46 -0.23 -6.14
C LYS A 19 16.56 0.40 -5.30
N ILE A 20 16.51 1.70 -5.04
CA ILE A 20 17.51 2.43 -4.26
C ILE A 20 17.11 2.62 -2.79
N GLY A 21 15.96 2.06 -2.38
CA GLY A 21 15.51 2.03 -1.00
C GLY A 21 14.60 3.19 -0.57
N GLU A 22 14.25 4.09 -1.49
CA GLU A 22 13.23 5.11 -1.24
C GLU A 22 11.85 4.45 -1.12
N HIS A 23 10.94 5.13 -0.43
CA HIS A 23 9.58 4.64 -0.25
C HIS A 23 8.54 5.76 -0.39
N VAL A 24 7.38 5.39 -0.93
CA VAL A 24 6.21 6.26 -1.01
C VAL A 24 5.09 5.64 -0.19
N VAL A 25 4.39 6.47 0.58
CA VAL A 25 3.26 6.02 1.37
C VAL A 25 2.00 6.01 0.51
N VAL A 26 1.36 4.85 0.47
CA VAL A 26 0.19 4.58 -0.37
C VAL A 26 -0.97 4.03 0.43
N THR A 27 -2.14 4.07 -0.18
CA THR A 27 -3.32 3.31 0.21
C THR A 27 -3.81 2.48 -0.97
N VAL A 28 -4.64 1.48 -0.71
CA VAL A 28 -5.20 0.63 -1.75
C VAL A 28 -6.72 0.71 -1.69
N ASN A 29 -7.37 0.94 -2.82
CA ASN A 29 -8.83 1.01 -2.87
C ASN A 29 -9.47 -0.37 -3.11
N GLU A 30 -10.79 -0.42 -3.16
CA GLU A 30 -11.52 -1.68 -3.38
C GLU A 30 -11.27 -2.32 -4.75
N LYS A 31 -10.87 -1.52 -5.76
CA LYS A 31 -10.47 -1.97 -7.09
C LYS A 31 -9.01 -2.45 -7.16
N LEU A 32 -8.32 -2.52 -6.03
CA LEU A 32 -6.90 -2.86 -5.91
C LEU A 32 -5.96 -1.82 -6.56
N GLU A 33 -6.44 -0.60 -6.80
CA GLU A 33 -5.59 0.49 -7.28
C GLU A 33 -4.76 1.03 -6.12
N ILE A 34 -3.45 1.17 -6.35
CA ILE A 34 -2.49 1.72 -5.39
C ILE A 34 -2.39 3.22 -5.63
N ILE A 35 -2.71 3.99 -4.59
CA ILE A 35 -2.87 5.44 -4.68
C ILE A 35 -1.93 6.09 -3.65
N PRO A 36 -1.04 7.02 -4.06
CA PRO A 36 -0.27 7.85 -3.14
C PRO A 36 -1.17 8.59 -2.17
N ILE A 37 -0.75 8.72 -0.91
CA ILE A 37 -1.51 9.53 0.06
C ILE A 37 -1.32 11.02 -0.21
N TYR A 38 -0.14 11.37 -0.71
CA TYR A 38 0.27 12.71 -1.10
C TYR A 38 0.18 12.80 -2.63
N PRO A 39 -0.80 13.52 -3.20
CA PRO A 39 -1.03 13.58 -4.65
C PRO A 39 0.16 14.08 -5.47
N GLU A 40 1.06 14.84 -4.85
CA GLU A 40 2.30 15.34 -5.43
C GLU A 40 3.38 14.27 -5.60
N GLN A 41 3.24 13.11 -4.95
CA GLN A 41 4.21 12.02 -5.03
C GLN A 41 3.90 11.11 -6.24
N SER A 42 4.91 10.90 -7.08
CA SER A 42 4.86 9.92 -8.17
C SER A 42 5.17 8.50 -7.67
N LEU A 43 4.59 7.51 -8.34
CA LEU A 43 4.92 6.10 -8.17
C LEU A 43 5.87 5.58 -9.26
N ASP A 44 6.35 6.45 -10.14
CA ASP A 44 7.27 6.08 -11.21
C ASP A 44 8.57 5.50 -10.63
N GLY A 45 8.94 4.31 -11.10
CA GLY A 45 10.12 3.59 -10.62
C GLY A 45 9.93 2.83 -9.31
N PHE A 46 8.75 2.86 -8.67
CA PHE A 46 8.44 2.05 -7.49
C PHE A 46 7.92 0.66 -7.86
N ASN A 47 8.26 -0.34 -7.03
CA ASN A 47 7.67 -1.66 -7.14
C ASN A 47 6.27 -1.68 -6.50
N LEU A 48 5.24 -1.81 -7.34
CA LEU A 48 3.84 -1.83 -6.92
C LEU A 48 3.30 -3.24 -6.63
N ASP A 49 4.07 -4.30 -6.90
CA ASP A 49 3.67 -5.68 -6.63
C ASP A 49 3.74 -6.01 -5.12
N ILE A 50 4.57 -5.26 -4.40
CA ILE A 50 4.88 -5.52 -3.00
C ILE A 50 4.54 -4.28 -2.16
N LEU A 51 3.58 -4.46 -1.27
CA LEU A 51 3.20 -3.50 -0.24
C LEU A 51 3.85 -3.90 1.08
N TYR A 52 4.26 -2.88 1.83
CA TYR A 52 4.78 -3.01 3.19
C TYR A 52 3.82 -2.28 4.14
N CYS A 53 3.23 -2.98 5.09
CA CYS A 53 2.32 -2.35 6.05
C CYS A 53 3.07 -1.43 7.01
N LEU A 54 2.58 -0.20 7.18
CA LEU A 54 3.17 0.78 8.08
C LEU A 54 3.01 0.46 9.57
N GLY A 55 2.06 -0.41 9.93
CA GLY A 55 1.76 -0.72 11.33
C GLY A 55 2.51 -1.93 11.85
N CYS A 56 2.50 -3.03 11.08
CA CYS A 56 3.05 -4.31 11.53
C CYS A 56 4.13 -4.88 10.61
N SER A 57 4.62 -4.11 9.64
CA SER A 57 5.62 -4.54 8.65
C SER A 57 5.23 -5.74 7.78
N TRP A 58 3.95 -6.14 7.77
CA TRP A 58 3.44 -7.17 6.87
C TRP A 58 3.80 -6.85 5.41
N LYS A 59 4.21 -7.88 4.66
CA LYS A 59 4.58 -7.77 3.25
C LYS A 59 3.66 -8.64 2.40
N GLY A 60 3.13 -8.09 1.31
CA GLY A 60 2.36 -8.84 0.33
C GLY A 60 1.76 -7.98 -0.77
N SER A 61 0.99 -8.59 -1.66
CA SER A 61 0.36 -7.89 -2.78
C SER A 61 -0.97 -7.22 -2.39
N ALA A 62 -1.46 -6.29 -3.22
CA ALA A 62 -2.78 -5.68 -3.05
C ALA A 62 -3.91 -6.73 -2.96
N ARG A 63 -3.79 -7.86 -3.67
CA ARG A 63 -4.78 -8.95 -3.66
C ARG A 63 -4.89 -9.66 -2.31
N SER A 64 -3.86 -9.58 -1.47
CA SER A 64 -3.83 -10.21 -0.15
C SER A 64 -4.44 -9.34 0.95
N LEU A 65 -4.92 -8.14 0.62
CA LEU A 65 -5.54 -7.22 1.56
C LEU A 65 -7.02 -7.54 1.81
N THR A 66 -7.52 -7.16 2.99
CA THR A 66 -8.91 -7.41 3.40
C THR A 66 -9.76 -6.15 3.29
N SER A 67 -11.08 -6.27 3.10
CA SER A 67 -11.99 -5.13 3.25
C SER A 67 -12.40 -4.96 4.73
N LYS A 68 -12.86 -3.77 5.11
CA LYS A 68 -13.53 -3.58 6.41
C LYS A 68 -14.89 -4.29 6.33
N HIS A 69 -15.10 -5.31 7.17
CA HIS A 69 -16.41 -5.93 7.38
C HIS A 69 -17.34 -4.96 8.10
#